data_AF-A0A168IS02-F1
#
_entry.id   AF-A0A168IS02-F1
#
_cell.length_a   1.000
_cell.length_b   1.000
_cell.length_c   1.000
_cell.angle_alpha   90.00
_cell.angle_beta   90.00
_cell.angle_gamma   90.00
#
_symmetry.space_group_name_H-M   'P 1'
#
loop_
_entity.id
_entity.type
_entity.pdbx_description
1 polymer ?
#
loop_
_entity_poly.entity_id
_entity_poly.type
_entity_poly.pdbx_seq_one_letter_code
_entity_poly.pdbx_strand_id
1 'polypeptide(L)'
;MALNRKYANLPDLDLSAPDIYETPELTDDNSTVPATTARTQSDDEFYDVEDDTEGISRSRLRIGDARSRFEPAAVHTAGVDFSDRVDGKRKSYKASSRRQRILQDGTTELGDLSDDDDEESLERRIARLTREVQEAKDEHAKLKTSPDAEEDSRLQSLSDMLASMSMPSGVIREAGTAKTTPADKDAAEEEVGNSTYTITYAPTYEQTHALAKAADFDRRLLALEKGLGISSSLSAEAGEGGLPRAILPTLDNMDKQIATLAQASTANLDAISRRVRTLASDQDKLNDTREKAKALREELGKSSGSSPQVQPGEDAEQETKINALYGVLPTIESLAPMLPPLLDRLRSLRAIHADAATASQTLEQIEQRQADMTAELKQWREGLQKLEETMTEGDATVKGNMAVMQGWIKDLEARASSYTGKESEAFPAPMPLGQLFAALESRHPGIGARILDSCLVTVNLDYVDVPKTDNDGVVIQPADEVAIIPPVSAG
;
A
#
# COMPACT_ATOMS: atom_id res chain seq x y z
N MET A 1 -41.53 19.04 -24.44
CA MET A 1 -41.27 17.90 -23.55
C MET A 1 -41.16 16.64 -24.38
N ALA A 2 -40.07 15.89 -24.23
CA ALA A 2 -39.82 14.69 -25.04
C ALA A 2 -40.74 13.56 -24.56
N LEU A 3 -41.61 13.08 -25.45
CA LEU A 3 -42.49 11.93 -25.18
C LEU A 3 -41.64 10.70 -24.84
N ASN A 4 -41.62 10.31 -23.56
CA ASN A 4 -40.89 9.13 -23.12
C ASN A 4 -41.57 7.86 -23.67
N ARG A 5 -41.00 7.31 -24.74
CA ARG A 5 -41.48 6.09 -25.44
C ARG A 5 -41.73 4.89 -24.51
N LYS A 6 -41.07 4.84 -23.34
CA LYS A 6 -41.26 3.79 -22.33
C LYS A 6 -42.68 3.74 -21.76
N TYR A 7 -43.36 4.89 -21.70
CA TYR A 7 -44.64 5.03 -21.01
C TYR A 7 -45.85 5.19 -21.94
N ALA A 8 -45.62 5.34 -23.24
CA ALA A 8 -46.67 5.58 -24.24
C ALA A 8 -47.71 4.44 -24.37
N ASN A 9 -47.37 3.23 -23.93
CA ASN A 9 -48.22 2.05 -24.03
C ASN A 9 -49.02 1.75 -22.75
N LEU A 10 -48.82 2.52 -21.67
CA LEU A 10 -49.60 2.35 -20.45
C LEU A 10 -50.90 3.17 -20.55
N PRO A 11 -52.08 2.55 -20.36
CA PRO A 11 -53.33 3.30 -20.17
C PRO A 11 -53.29 4.04 -18.82
N ASP A 12 -53.98 5.18 -18.72
CA ASP A 12 -54.07 6.05 -17.53
C ASP A 12 -52.81 6.85 -17.12
N LEU A 13 -51.99 7.28 -18.09
CA LEU A 13 -50.97 8.31 -17.85
C LEU A 13 -51.42 9.67 -18.39
N ASP A 14 -51.46 10.66 -17.51
CA ASP A 14 -51.74 12.05 -17.88
C ASP A 14 -50.48 12.69 -18.48
N LEU A 15 -50.46 12.78 -19.81
CA LEU A 15 -49.39 13.40 -20.59
C LEU A 15 -49.52 14.93 -20.67
N SER A 16 -50.59 15.50 -20.12
CA SER A 16 -50.91 16.93 -20.21
C SER A 16 -50.68 17.69 -18.90
N ALA A 17 -50.62 16.97 -17.78
CA ALA A 17 -50.25 17.55 -16.49
C ALA A 17 -48.77 17.97 -16.46
N PRO A 18 -48.42 19.08 -15.79
CA PRO A 18 -47.03 19.41 -15.50
C PRO A 18 -46.39 18.34 -14.60
N ASP A 19 -45.16 17.95 -14.92
CA ASP A 19 -44.39 16.94 -14.19
C ASP A 19 -44.14 17.35 -12.71
N ILE A 20 -44.09 18.65 -12.43
CA ILE A 20 -43.82 19.22 -11.10
C ILE A 20 -44.82 20.35 -10.83
N TYR A 21 -45.57 20.24 -9.74
CA TYR A 21 -46.38 21.33 -9.20
C TYR A 21 -45.62 21.98 -8.05
N GLU A 22 -44.87 23.04 -8.36
CA GLU A 22 -44.13 23.82 -7.37
C GLU A 22 -44.83 25.15 -7.05
N THR A 23 -44.68 25.61 -5.81
CA THR A 23 -45.00 27.00 -5.48
C THR A 23 -44.01 27.92 -6.20
N PRO A 24 -44.43 29.08 -6.72
CA PRO A 24 -43.52 30.03 -7.34
C PRO A 24 -42.33 30.28 -6.43
N GLU A 25 -41.12 30.20 -7.00
CA GLU A 25 -39.89 30.48 -6.27
C GLU A 25 -40.01 31.89 -5.68
N LEU A 26 -39.87 31.99 -4.36
CA LEU A 26 -39.83 33.29 -3.70
C LEU A 26 -38.59 33.99 -4.21
N THR A 27 -38.74 34.97 -5.09
CA THR A 27 -37.63 35.80 -5.56
C THR A 27 -36.86 36.33 -4.35
N ASP A 28 -35.57 36.05 -4.27
CA ASP A 28 -34.68 36.45 -3.17
C ASP A 28 -34.67 37.98 -2.93
N ASP A 29 -35.18 38.76 -3.89
CA ASP A 29 -35.20 40.22 -3.86
C ASP A 29 -36.14 40.86 -2.83
N ASN A 30 -37.03 40.10 -2.16
CA ASN A 30 -38.01 40.68 -1.21
C ASN A 30 -38.01 40.06 0.20
N SER A 31 -37.00 39.25 0.56
CA SER A 31 -36.87 38.67 1.90
C SER A 31 -35.49 38.95 2.51
N THR A 32 -35.43 39.83 3.51
CA THR A 32 -34.22 40.09 4.30
C THR A 32 -33.94 39.04 5.39
N VAL A 33 -34.49 37.82 5.26
CA VAL A 33 -34.17 36.74 6.20
C VAL A 33 -33.77 35.51 5.39
N PRO A 34 -32.48 35.13 5.37
CA PRO A 34 -32.02 33.96 4.64
C PRO A 34 -32.57 32.70 5.31
N ALA A 35 -33.50 32.02 4.62
CA ALA A 35 -33.92 30.68 4.94
C ALA A 35 -32.97 29.66 4.28
N THR A 36 -31.71 29.66 4.70
CA THR A 36 -30.84 28.52 4.48
C THR A 36 -30.35 28.03 5.83
N THR A 37 -30.75 26.82 6.20
CA THR A 37 -30.02 26.01 7.17
C THR A 37 -28.67 25.65 6.54
N ALA A 38 -27.79 26.63 6.48
CA ALA A 38 -26.41 26.46 6.10
C ALA A 38 -25.72 25.72 7.25
N ARG A 39 -25.52 24.42 7.01
CA ARG A 39 -24.38 23.62 7.44
C ARG A 39 -23.26 24.51 8.01
N THR A 40 -23.15 24.52 9.33
CA THR A 40 -22.11 25.19 10.16
C THR A 40 -20.94 25.71 9.32
N GLN A 41 -20.99 26.98 8.97
CA GLN A 41 -19.78 27.74 8.67
C GLN A 41 -18.90 27.61 9.91
N SER A 42 -17.68 27.12 9.71
CA SER A 42 -16.66 27.18 10.74
C SER A 42 -16.55 28.61 11.23
N ASP A 43 -16.56 28.71 12.55
CA ASP A 43 -16.29 29.86 13.42
C ASP A 43 -14.93 30.51 13.10
N ASP A 44 -14.84 31.15 11.92
CA ASP A 44 -13.84 32.16 11.61
C ASP A 44 -14.61 33.46 11.37
N GLU A 45 -15.25 33.89 12.45
CA GLU A 45 -15.79 35.23 12.59
C GLU A 45 -14.67 36.22 12.37
N PHE A 46 -14.70 36.82 11.19
CA PHE A 46 -14.08 38.07 10.79
C PHE A 46 -14.67 39.24 11.59
N TYR A 47 -14.74 39.11 12.91
CA TYR A 47 -14.69 40.24 13.80
C TYR A 47 -13.21 40.46 14.07
N ASP A 48 -12.75 41.65 13.72
CA ASP A 48 -11.72 42.32 14.51
C ASP A 48 -12.34 42.40 15.93
N VAL A 49 -12.25 41.29 16.69
CA VAL A 49 -12.58 41.28 18.09
C VAL A 49 -11.56 42.25 18.64
N GLU A 50 -12.01 43.48 18.86
CA GLU A 50 -11.27 44.49 19.61
C GLU A 50 -10.56 43.72 20.73
N ASP A 51 -9.24 43.87 20.78
CA ASP A 51 -8.25 43.13 21.59
C ASP A 51 -8.47 43.33 23.11
N ASP A 52 -9.68 43.76 23.49
CA ASP A 52 -10.14 44.32 24.75
C ASP A 52 -10.94 43.29 25.58
N THR A 53 -10.79 41.98 25.33
CA THR A 53 -11.11 41.01 26.40
C THR A 53 -10.00 41.08 27.44
N GLU A 54 -10.08 42.05 28.35
CA GLU A 54 -9.14 42.27 29.45
C GLU A 54 -8.91 40.95 30.22
N GLY A 55 -7.75 40.31 29.98
CA GLY A 55 -7.31 39.11 30.71
C GLY A 55 -6.93 37.88 29.87
N ILE A 56 -7.20 37.85 28.56
CA ILE A 56 -6.82 36.70 27.69
C ILE A 56 -5.87 37.15 26.59
N SER A 57 -4.60 36.76 26.69
CA SER A 57 -3.64 36.94 25.58
C SER A 57 -3.89 35.89 24.50
N ARG A 58 -4.38 36.31 23.33
CA ARG A 58 -4.63 35.46 22.15
C ARG A 58 -3.51 35.56 21.11
N SER A 59 -2.25 35.56 21.55
CA SER A 59 -1.11 35.65 20.61
C SER A 59 -1.14 34.49 19.60
N ARG A 60 -1.21 34.80 18.30
CA ARG A 60 -1.20 33.81 17.22
C ARG A 60 0.11 33.03 17.23
N LEU A 61 0.04 31.70 17.28
CA LEU A 61 1.21 30.85 17.18
C LEU A 61 1.78 30.89 15.74
N ARG A 62 2.93 31.54 15.57
CA ARG A 62 3.70 31.50 14.32
C ARG A 62 4.48 30.19 14.26
N ILE A 63 3.91 29.17 13.61
CA ILE A 63 4.48 27.81 13.54
C ILE A 63 5.91 27.82 12.96
N GLY A 64 6.18 28.67 11.96
CA GLY A 64 7.52 28.81 11.38
C GLY A 64 8.56 29.32 12.38
N ASP A 65 8.23 30.38 13.11
CA ASP A 65 9.11 30.97 14.13
C ASP A 65 9.25 30.06 15.36
N ALA A 66 8.18 29.36 15.73
CA ALA A 66 8.24 28.35 16.78
C ALA A 66 9.18 27.21 16.36
N ARG A 67 9.06 26.70 15.13
CA ARG A 67 9.91 25.62 14.61
C ARG A 67 11.38 26.01 14.62
N SER A 68 11.74 27.20 14.14
CA SER A 68 13.15 27.65 14.14
C SER A 68 13.72 27.82 15.55
N ARG A 69 12.89 28.22 16.53
CA ARG A 69 13.29 28.32 17.94
C ARG A 69 13.57 26.97 18.59
N PHE A 70 12.85 25.91 18.20
CA PHE A 70 12.99 24.58 18.80
C PHE A 70 13.86 23.61 17.99
N GLU A 71 14.17 23.90 16.72
CA GLU A 71 15.07 23.10 15.88
C GLU A 71 16.46 22.81 16.49
N PRO A 72 17.16 23.76 17.15
CA PRO A 72 18.47 23.49 17.74
C PRO A 72 18.42 22.80 19.11
N ALA A 73 17.23 22.58 19.69
CA ALA A 73 17.07 21.92 20.98
C ALA A 73 16.87 20.41 20.78
N ALA A 74 17.84 19.60 21.21
CA ALA A 74 17.71 18.15 21.25
C ALA A 74 17.30 17.71 22.66
N VAL A 75 16.35 16.78 22.76
CA VAL A 75 15.88 16.25 24.05
C VAL A 75 16.41 14.83 24.22
N HIS A 76 17.20 14.61 25.27
CA HIS A 76 17.67 13.28 25.64
C HIS A 76 16.62 12.58 26.51
N THR A 77 16.19 11.40 26.06
CA THR A 77 15.17 10.57 26.72
C THR A 77 15.74 9.40 27.52
N ALA A 78 17.05 9.16 27.44
CA ALA A 78 17.69 8.03 28.11
C ALA A 78 17.71 8.23 29.63
N GLY A 79 17.14 7.27 30.37
CA GLY A 79 17.16 7.26 31.82
C GLY A 79 16.09 8.11 32.50
N VAL A 80 15.08 8.60 31.77
CA VAL A 80 13.95 9.35 32.34
C VAL A 80 13.05 8.40 33.13
N ASP A 81 12.83 8.70 34.41
CA ASP A 81 11.99 7.91 35.31
C ASP A 81 10.97 8.85 35.98
N PHE A 82 9.70 8.69 35.58
CA PHE A 82 8.55 9.39 36.15
C PHE A 82 7.82 8.56 37.20
N SER A 83 8.34 7.39 37.56
CA SER A 83 7.74 6.64 38.66
C SER A 83 7.82 7.47 39.94
N ASP A 84 6.74 7.47 40.71
CA ASP A 84 6.58 8.25 41.95
C ASP A 84 7.41 7.67 43.12
N ARG A 85 8.58 7.10 42.79
CA ARG A 85 9.49 6.48 43.74
C ARG A 85 10.26 7.60 44.44
N VAL A 86 9.98 7.76 45.73
CA VAL A 86 10.57 8.79 46.61
C VAL A 86 12.05 8.53 46.93
N ASP A 87 12.56 7.32 46.65
CA ASP A 87 13.91 6.87 47.03
C ASP A 87 15.03 7.20 46.01
N GLY A 88 14.76 8.00 44.99
CA GLY A 88 15.76 8.31 43.96
C GLY A 88 15.65 9.73 43.40
N LYS A 89 16.80 10.33 43.05
CA LYS A 89 16.87 11.61 42.32
C LYS A 89 16.00 11.48 41.06
N ARG A 90 14.87 12.20 41.00
CA ARG A 90 13.92 12.18 39.88
C ARG A 90 14.68 12.48 38.58
N LYS A 91 14.65 11.56 37.62
CA LYS A 91 15.32 11.75 36.33
C LYS A 91 14.29 12.28 35.33
N SER A 92 14.35 13.57 35.04
CA SER A 92 13.51 14.23 34.01
C SER A 92 14.20 14.26 32.65
N TYR A 93 13.45 14.65 31.61
CA TYR A 93 14.03 14.96 30.30
C TYR A 93 15.19 15.96 30.44
N LYS A 94 16.32 15.67 29.79
CA LYS A 94 17.47 16.59 29.72
C LYS A 94 17.52 17.19 28.32
N ALA A 95 17.26 18.48 28.20
CA ALA A 95 17.36 19.20 26.93
C ALA A 95 18.79 19.72 26.77
N SER A 96 19.46 19.35 25.68
CA SER A 96 20.70 19.99 25.25
C SER A 96 20.34 21.00 24.15
N SER A 97 20.44 22.29 24.49
CA SER A 97 20.29 23.36 23.50
C SER A 97 21.67 23.83 23.10
N ARG A 98 22.05 23.65 21.84
CA ARG A 98 23.19 24.38 21.28
C ARG A 98 22.72 25.82 21.05
N ARG A 99 22.84 26.67 22.07
CA ARG A 99 22.47 28.10 21.97
C ARG A 99 23.35 28.78 20.92
N GLN A 100 22.78 28.99 19.74
CA GLN A 100 23.30 29.97 18.79
C GLN A 100 22.62 31.32 19.12
N ARG A 101 23.42 32.31 19.52
CA ARG A 101 22.90 33.68 19.65
C ARG A 101 23.11 34.37 18.31
N ILE A 102 22.02 34.79 17.69
CA ILE A 102 22.06 35.64 16.50
C ILE A 102 22.29 37.08 17.01
N LEU A 103 23.40 37.70 16.63
CA LEU A 103 23.64 39.12 16.92
C LEU A 103 22.79 40.02 16.03
N GLN A 104 22.69 41.29 16.41
CA GLN A 104 21.99 42.33 15.66
C GLN A 104 22.51 42.51 14.22
N ASP A 105 23.70 41.98 13.93
CA ASP A 105 24.39 42.01 12.63
C ASP A 105 24.21 40.71 11.80
N GLY A 106 23.37 39.77 12.25
CA GLY A 106 23.03 38.54 11.51
C GLY A 106 24.08 37.43 11.56
N THR A 107 25.20 37.62 12.25
CA THR A 107 26.21 36.59 12.51
C THR A 107 25.80 35.69 13.69
N THR A 108 26.13 34.40 13.60
CA THR A 108 25.84 33.41 14.65
C THR A 108 27.06 33.23 15.55
N GLU A 109 26.98 33.71 16.79
CA GLU A 109 27.98 33.36 17.81
C GLU A 109 27.58 32.04 18.48
N LEU A 110 28.54 31.09 18.52
CA LEU A 110 28.44 29.90 19.35
C LEU A 110 28.53 30.35 20.81
N GLY A 111 27.45 30.19 21.58
CA GLY A 111 27.45 30.52 23.01
C GLY A 111 28.40 29.63 23.81
N ASP A 112 29.04 30.24 24.81
CA ASP A 112 29.96 29.58 25.75
C ASP A 112 29.25 28.43 26.52
N LEU A 113 29.91 27.28 26.61
CA LEU A 113 29.43 26.04 27.25
C LEU A 113 29.55 26.10 28.77
N SER A 114 29.28 27.26 29.36
CA SER A 114 29.58 27.55 30.76
C SER A 114 28.33 27.96 31.53
N ASP A 115 27.38 27.06 31.66
CA ASP A 115 26.56 26.92 32.88
C ASP A 115 25.66 25.69 32.73
N ASP A 116 26.01 24.63 33.43
CA ASP A 116 25.06 23.87 34.26
C ASP A 116 25.84 22.75 34.97
N ASP A 117 25.70 22.79 36.30
CA ASP A 117 26.51 22.13 37.30
C ASP A 117 26.61 20.59 37.23
N ASP A 118 27.73 20.13 37.80
CA ASP A 118 28.00 18.78 38.32
C ASP A 118 28.27 17.64 37.33
N GLU A 119 29.42 17.74 36.65
CA GLU A 119 30.54 16.79 36.71
C GLU A 119 31.54 17.26 35.66
N GLU A 120 32.78 17.57 36.05
CA GLU A 120 33.83 17.89 35.09
C GLU A 120 33.79 16.84 33.97
N SER A 121 33.56 17.28 32.72
CA SER A 121 33.59 16.37 31.58
C SER A 121 34.87 15.55 31.67
N LEU A 122 34.79 14.24 31.39
CA LEU A 122 35.93 13.34 31.56
C LEU A 122 37.20 13.89 30.89
N GLU A 123 37.04 14.57 29.76
CA GLU A 123 38.08 15.30 29.05
C GLU A 123 38.70 16.44 29.88
N ARG A 124 37.89 17.29 30.53
CA ARG A 124 38.37 18.37 31.40
C ARG A 124 39.04 17.82 32.67
N ARG A 125 38.52 16.72 33.21
CA ARG A 125 39.11 16.01 34.35
C ARG A 125 40.45 15.37 34.00
N ILE A 126 40.57 14.74 32.83
CA ILE A 126 41.82 14.20 32.29
C ILE A 126 42.83 15.34 32.08
N ALA A 127 42.41 16.47 31.49
CA ALA A 127 43.29 17.63 31.29
C ALA A 127 43.78 18.28 32.60
N ARG A 128 42.97 18.29 33.66
CA ARG A 128 43.42 18.73 34.99
C ARG A 128 44.43 17.75 35.57
N LEU A 129 44.14 16.45 35.53
CA LEU A 129 45.01 15.40 36.06
C LEU A 129 46.35 15.33 35.31
N THR A 130 46.38 15.55 34.00
CA THR A 130 47.65 15.65 33.26
C THR A 130 48.47 16.84 33.71
N ARG A 131 47.84 17.98 34.02
CA ARG A 131 48.52 19.15 34.59
C ARG A 131 49.07 18.86 35.99
N GLU A 132 48.27 18.26 36.86
CA GLU A 132 48.69 17.90 38.24
C GLU A 132 49.83 16.87 38.23
N VAL A 133 49.80 15.87 37.34
CA VAL A 133 50.89 14.89 37.19
C VAL A 133 52.15 15.54 36.62
N GLN A 134 52.01 16.49 35.69
CA GLN A 134 53.15 17.23 35.16
C GLN A 134 53.78 18.13 36.23
N GLU A 135 52.97 18.81 37.04
CA GLU A 135 53.43 19.61 38.18
C GLU A 135 54.18 18.73 39.21
N ALA A 136 53.65 17.55 39.54
CA ALA A 136 54.32 16.59 40.42
C ALA A 136 55.65 16.08 39.85
N LYS A 137 55.75 15.87 38.53
CA LYS A 137 57.02 15.53 37.87
C LYS A 137 58.04 16.66 37.97
N ASP A 138 57.61 17.90 37.79
CA ASP A 138 58.48 19.07 37.86
C ASP A 138 58.96 19.32 39.30
N GLU A 139 58.12 19.08 40.31
CA GLU A 139 58.51 19.10 41.72
C GLU A 139 59.50 17.99 42.07
N HIS A 140 59.27 16.76 41.58
CA HIS A 140 60.21 15.66 41.78
C HIS A 140 61.55 15.93 41.10
N ALA A 141 61.56 16.55 39.91
CA ALA A 141 62.79 16.96 39.23
C ALA A 141 63.55 18.05 40.00
N LYS A 142 62.86 18.98 40.66
CA LYS A 142 63.47 19.99 41.55
C LYS A 142 64.08 19.36 42.82
N LEU A 143 63.42 18.37 43.41
CA LEU A 143 63.92 17.60 44.57
C LEU A 143 65.09 16.66 44.22
N LYS A 144 65.19 16.23 42.95
CA LYS A 144 66.30 15.45 42.36
C LYS A 144 67.64 16.21 42.32
N THR A 145 67.70 17.44 42.82
CA THR A 145 68.95 18.17 43.10
C THR A 145 69.66 17.69 44.38
N SER A 146 69.06 16.74 45.11
CA SER A 146 69.69 15.96 46.19
C SER A 146 70.08 14.56 45.71
N PRO A 147 71.27 14.02 46.05
CA PRO A 147 71.92 12.95 45.28
C PRO A 147 71.46 11.51 45.59
N ASP A 148 70.35 11.30 46.30
CA ASP A 148 69.87 9.96 46.69
C ASP A 148 68.34 9.82 46.49
N ALA A 149 67.88 9.76 45.23
CA ALA A 149 66.50 9.34 44.92
C ALA A 149 66.45 8.57 43.59
N GLU A 150 65.98 7.33 43.66
CA GLU A 150 65.71 6.46 42.51
C GLU A 150 64.72 7.12 41.55
N GLU A 151 64.86 6.85 40.25
CA GLU A 151 63.92 7.35 39.25
C GLU A 151 62.55 6.72 39.47
N ASP A 152 61.59 7.52 39.93
CA ASP A 152 60.19 7.12 40.06
C ASP A 152 59.55 6.88 38.68
N SER A 153 59.86 5.73 38.09
CA SER A 153 59.24 5.13 36.89
C SER A 153 57.71 5.13 36.95
N ARG A 154 57.14 5.18 38.16
CA ARG A 154 55.71 5.28 38.44
C ARG A 154 55.07 6.56 37.89
N LEU A 155 55.74 7.71 38.00
CA LEU A 155 55.22 8.99 37.46
C LEU A 155 55.25 9.02 35.93
N GLN A 156 56.25 8.37 35.33
CA GLN A 156 56.32 8.17 33.87
C GLN A 156 55.22 7.22 33.40
N SER A 157 55.01 6.10 34.10
CA SER A 157 53.91 5.17 33.78
C SER A 157 52.53 5.83 33.91
N LEU A 158 52.31 6.66 34.94
CA LEU A 158 51.06 7.41 35.11
C LEU A 158 50.81 8.42 33.99
N SER A 159 51.84 9.14 33.52
CA SER A 159 51.67 10.03 32.38
C SER A 159 51.38 9.27 31.09
N ASP A 160 52.02 8.13 30.88
CA ASP A 160 51.83 7.33 29.68
C ASP A 160 50.43 6.70 29.66
N MET A 161 49.93 6.25 30.81
CA MET A 161 48.55 5.78 30.97
C MET A 161 47.54 6.91 30.74
N LEU A 162 47.75 8.10 31.31
CA LEU A 162 46.86 9.26 31.08
C LEU A 162 46.91 9.74 29.63
N ALA A 163 48.07 9.70 28.98
CA ALA A 163 48.21 9.99 27.55
C ALA A 163 47.46 8.95 26.70
N SER A 164 47.55 7.66 27.03
CA SER A 164 46.80 6.59 26.36
C SER A 164 45.28 6.72 26.51
N MET A 165 44.81 7.22 27.67
CA MET A 165 43.39 7.49 27.94
C MET A 165 42.90 8.80 27.29
N SER A 166 43.79 9.76 27.07
CA SER A 166 43.53 11.01 26.35
C SER A 166 43.50 10.82 24.83
N MET A 167 44.07 9.74 24.30
CA MET A 167 43.91 9.40 22.90
C MET A 167 42.44 9.03 22.69
N PRO A 168 41.70 9.77 21.85
CA PRO A 168 40.31 9.45 21.62
C PRO A 168 40.26 8.01 21.10
N SER A 169 39.55 7.13 21.84
CA SER A 169 39.15 5.83 21.33
C SER A 169 38.37 6.12 20.06
N GLY A 170 39.05 5.98 18.92
CA GLY A 170 38.59 6.38 17.61
C GLY A 170 37.34 5.60 17.28
N VAL A 171 36.19 6.18 17.61
CA VAL A 171 34.91 5.84 17.02
C VAL A 171 35.11 6.07 15.53
N ILE A 172 35.19 4.98 14.79
CA ILE A 172 35.07 4.95 13.34
C ILE A 172 33.69 5.52 13.04
N ARG A 173 33.65 6.83 12.74
CA ARG A 173 32.57 7.47 12.02
C ARG A 173 32.79 7.17 10.54
N GLU A 174 32.18 6.09 10.05
CA GLU A 174 32.02 5.88 8.62
C GLU A 174 30.97 6.84 8.08
N ALA A 175 31.44 7.97 7.57
CA ALA A 175 30.76 8.75 6.55
C ALA A 175 31.83 9.15 5.52
N GLY A 176 31.94 8.35 4.47
CA GLY A 176 32.94 8.54 3.42
C GLY A 176 32.89 7.43 2.41
N THR A 177 32.02 7.59 1.42
CA THR A 177 31.93 6.80 0.19
C THR A 177 33.31 6.50 -0.39
N ALA A 178 33.75 5.25 -0.27
CA ALA A 178 34.89 4.72 -1.01
C ALA A 178 34.52 3.33 -1.54
N LYS A 179 34.30 3.26 -2.85
CA LYS A 179 34.32 2.02 -3.64
C LYS A 179 35.55 1.21 -3.25
N THR A 180 35.34 0.08 -2.60
CA THR A 180 36.31 -1.01 -2.55
C THR A 180 35.59 -2.27 -2.99
N THR A 181 36.02 -2.78 -4.14
CA THR A 181 35.69 -4.11 -4.64
C THR A 181 36.48 -5.15 -3.84
N PRO A 182 35.86 -6.19 -3.29
CA PRO A 182 36.59 -7.41 -2.94
C PRO A 182 36.81 -8.20 -4.23
N ALA A 183 38.08 -8.37 -4.59
CA ALA A 183 38.49 -9.29 -5.64
C ALA A 183 38.59 -10.70 -5.03
N ASP A 184 37.51 -11.46 -5.12
CA ASP A 184 37.60 -12.93 -5.14
C ASP A 184 37.63 -13.37 -6.60
N LYS A 185 38.76 -14.00 -6.96
CA LYS A 185 38.98 -14.62 -8.26
C LYS A 185 38.43 -16.04 -8.19
N ASP A 186 37.19 -16.22 -8.61
CA ASP A 186 36.73 -17.51 -9.12
C ASP A 186 36.70 -17.48 -10.64
N ALA A 187 37.30 -18.51 -11.21
CA ALA A 187 37.50 -18.69 -12.64
C ALA A 187 36.17 -18.82 -13.38
N ALA A 188 35.97 -17.98 -14.39
CA ALA A 188 34.98 -18.22 -15.45
C ALA A 188 35.71 -18.13 -16.79
N GLU A 189 35.60 -19.22 -17.53
CA GLU A 189 36.23 -19.48 -18.81
C GLU A 189 35.80 -18.46 -19.88
N GLU A 190 36.73 -18.06 -20.73
CA GLU A 190 36.46 -17.23 -21.91
C GLU A 190 35.72 -18.05 -22.97
N GLU A 191 34.41 -17.82 -23.12
CA GLU A 191 33.73 -18.06 -24.39
C GLU A 191 33.68 -16.76 -25.21
N VAL A 192 34.49 -16.72 -26.27
CA VAL A 192 34.35 -15.77 -27.37
C VAL A 192 33.17 -16.22 -28.21
N GLY A 193 32.00 -15.59 -28.04
CA GLY A 193 30.82 -16.04 -28.79
C GLY A 193 29.57 -15.16 -28.88
N ASN A 194 29.37 -14.11 -28.08
CA ASN A 194 28.24 -13.16 -28.21
C ASN A 194 28.25 -12.16 -27.03
N SER A 195 28.56 -10.90 -27.30
CA SER A 195 28.54 -9.83 -26.28
C SER A 195 27.10 -9.62 -25.79
N THR A 196 26.73 -10.31 -24.70
CA THR A 196 25.44 -10.13 -24.04
C THR A 196 25.55 -8.93 -23.12
N TYR A 197 24.99 -7.79 -23.54
CA TYR A 197 24.86 -6.61 -22.69
C TYR A 197 23.80 -6.87 -21.63
N THR A 198 24.19 -6.88 -20.35
CA THR A 198 23.25 -6.90 -19.23
C THR A 198 22.78 -5.47 -18.95
N ILE A 199 21.60 -5.12 -19.46
CA ILE A 199 20.92 -3.87 -19.08
C ILE A 199 20.34 -4.08 -17.68
N THR A 200 21.03 -3.57 -16.65
CA THR A 200 20.47 -3.47 -15.30
C THR A 200 19.48 -2.31 -15.26
N TYR A 201 18.21 -2.61 -15.53
CA TYR A 201 17.11 -1.67 -15.33
C TYR A 201 16.80 -1.57 -13.82
N ALA A 202 16.82 -0.34 -13.28
CA ALA A 202 16.42 -0.05 -11.92
C ALA A 202 14.95 0.42 -11.91
N PRO A 203 13.97 -0.48 -11.70
CA PRO A 203 12.53 -0.15 -11.81
C PRO A 203 12.07 0.93 -10.83
N THR A 204 12.71 1.03 -9.67
CA THR A 204 12.42 2.06 -8.67
C THR A 204 12.85 3.46 -9.10
N TYR A 205 13.81 3.58 -10.01
CA TYR A 205 14.27 4.87 -10.51
C TYR A 205 13.20 5.56 -11.37
N GLU A 206 12.49 4.80 -12.22
CA GLU A 206 11.43 5.38 -13.05
C GLU A 206 10.26 5.89 -12.22
N GLN A 207 9.82 5.10 -11.23
CA GLN A 207 8.71 5.49 -10.34
C GLN A 207 9.06 6.73 -9.51
N THR A 208 10.25 6.76 -8.90
CA THR A 208 10.70 7.91 -8.10
C THR A 208 10.89 9.16 -8.95
N HIS A 209 11.41 9.03 -10.17
CA HIS A 209 11.56 10.15 -11.10
C HIS A 209 10.22 10.67 -11.62
N ALA A 210 9.25 9.81 -11.92
CA ALA A 210 7.89 10.21 -12.28
C ALA A 210 7.19 10.94 -11.12
N LEU A 211 7.31 10.44 -9.89
CA LEU A 211 6.77 11.08 -8.69
C LEU A 211 7.45 12.42 -8.38
N ALA A 212 8.77 12.53 -8.58
CA ALA A 212 9.50 13.78 -8.42
C ALA A 212 9.00 14.84 -9.43
N LYS A 213 8.82 14.45 -10.69
CA LYS A 213 8.23 15.34 -11.71
C LYS A 213 6.80 15.76 -11.34
N ALA A 214 5.98 14.84 -10.85
CA ALA A 214 4.62 15.16 -10.39
C ALA A 214 4.63 16.16 -9.22
N ALA A 215 5.54 15.99 -8.26
CA ALA A 215 5.71 16.91 -7.14
C ALA A 215 6.19 18.31 -7.60
N ASP A 216 7.04 18.40 -8.62
CA ASP A 216 7.44 19.69 -9.19
C ASP A 216 6.29 20.39 -9.94
N PHE A 217 5.46 19.64 -10.66
CA PHE A 217 4.23 20.18 -11.24
C PHE A 217 3.26 20.66 -10.16
N ASP A 218 3.08 19.90 -9.08
CA ASP A 218 2.22 20.26 -7.95
C ASP A 218 2.71 21.54 -7.25
N ARG A 219 4.03 21.67 -7.01
CA ARG A 219 4.62 22.92 -6.48
C ARG A 219 4.36 24.12 -7.39
N ARG A 220 4.50 23.93 -8.71
CA ARG A 220 4.23 25.00 -9.69
C ARG A 220 2.74 25.34 -9.73
N LEU A 221 1.87 24.34 -9.62
CA LEU A 221 0.43 24.50 -9.55
C LEU A 221 0.05 25.27 -8.28
N LEU A 222 0.59 24.89 -7.12
CA LEU A 222 0.39 25.59 -5.85
C LEU A 222 0.88 27.04 -5.92
N ALA A 223 2.02 27.31 -6.58
CA ALA A 223 2.49 28.68 -6.79
C ALA A 223 1.52 29.49 -7.67
N LEU A 224 0.93 28.86 -8.70
CA LEU A 224 -0.10 29.48 -9.53
C LEU A 224 -1.41 29.69 -8.76
N GLU A 225 -1.86 28.72 -7.96
CA GLU A 225 -3.05 28.84 -7.11
C GLU A 225 -2.89 29.94 -6.07
N LYS A 226 -1.71 30.02 -5.44
CA LYS A 226 -1.38 31.09 -4.51
C LYS A 226 -1.34 32.45 -5.21
N GLY A 227 -0.82 32.51 -6.43
CA GLY A 227 -0.82 33.73 -7.25
C GLY A 227 -2.22 34.16 -7.71
N LEU A 228 -3.09 33.20 -8.01
CA LEU A 228 -4.47 33.43 -8.41
C LEU A 228 -5.43 33.63 -7.22
N GLY A 229 -5.01 33.28 -6.00
CA GLY A 229 -5.77 33.51 -4.78
C GLY A 229 -7.04 32.69 -4.65
N ILE A 230 -7.17 31.56 -5.36
CA ILE A 230 -8.39 30.70 -5.39
C ILE A 230 -8.59 29.91 -4.07
N SER A 231 -7.91 30.30 -2.99
CA SER A 231 -7.97 29.60 -1.71
C SER A 231 -9.14 30.12 -0.87
N SER A 232 -10.23 29.35 -0.87
CA SER A 232 -11.38 29.37 0.06
C SER A 232 -12.23 30.65 0.18
N SER A 233 -11.70 31.86 -0.05
CA SER A 233 -12.44 33.12 0.11
C SER A 233 -13.25 33.53 -1.13
N LEU A 234 -12.86 33.06 -2.32
CA LEU A 234 -13.58 33.34 -3.56
C LEU A 234 -14.80 32.44 -3.80
N SER A 235 -15.02 31.42 -2.96
CA SER A 235 -16.27 30.64 -3.01
C SER A 235 -17.50 31.47 -2.62
N ALA A 236 -17.30 32.64 -2.00
CA ALA A 236 -18.35 33.62 -1.67
C ALA A 236 -18.68 34.57 -2.84
N GLU A 237 -17.84 34.62 -3.88
CA GLU A 237 -18.04 35.40 -5.12
C GLU A 237 -18.40 34.47 -6.30
N ALA A 238 -19.16 33.42 -6.01
CA ALA A 238 -19.79 32.64 -7.07
C ALA A 238 -20.87 33.51 -7.73
N GLY A 239 -20.85 33.64 -9.06
CA GLY A 239 -21.95 34.29 -9.77
C GLY A 239 -23.26 33.51 -9.61
N GLU A 240 -24.33 34.04 -10.20
CA GLU A 240 -25.72 33.52 -10.19
C GLU A 240 -25.89 32.01 -10.57
N GLY A 241 -24.80 31.33 -10.97
CA GLY A 241 -24.76 29.89 -11.28
C GLY A 241 -23.75 29.07 -10.48
N GLY A 242 -23.23 29.53 -9.33
CA GLY A 242 -22.36 28.72 -8.45
C GLY A 242 -20.96 28.42 -9.01
N LEU A 243 -20.58 29.04 -10.14
CA LEU A 243 -19.27 28.92 -10.76
C LEU A 243 -18.36 30.09 -10.32
N PRO A 244 -17.05 29.86 -10.13
CA PRO A 244 -16.12 30.93 -9.79
C PRO A 244 -16.13 31.99 -10.91
N ARG A 245 -16.24 33.26 -10.52
CA ARG A 245 -16.22 34.38 -11.46
C ARG A 245 -14.93 34.35 -12.29
N ALA A 246 -15.07 34.32 -13.62
CA ALA A 246 -13.92 34.29 -14.51
C ALA A 246 -13.07 35.56 -14.34
N ILE A 247 -11.76 35.39 -14.08
CA ILE A 247 -10.83 36.49 -13.77
C ILE A 247 -10.62 37.42 -14.97
N LEU A 248 -10.68 36.89 -16.20
CA LEU A 248 -10.44 37.67 -17.41
C LEU A 248 -11.56 38.70 -17.69
N PRO A 249 -12.86 38.36 -17.64
CA PRO A 249 -13.94 39.35 -17.72
C PRO A 249 -13.90 40.41 -16.62
N THR A 250 -13.51 40.06 -15.38
CA THR A 250 -13.39 41.05 -14.31
C THR A 250 -12.24 42.01 -14.55
N LEU A 251 -11.09 41.48 -15.01
CA LEU A 251 -9.93 42.31 -15.33
C LEU A 251 -10.21 43.21 -16.54
N ASP A 252 -10.90 42.71 -17.57
CA ASP A 252 -11.35 43.51 -18.72
C ASP A 252 -12.36 44.58 -18.31
N ASN A 253 -13.25 44.29 -17.36
CA ASN A 253 -14.16 45.30 -16.82
C ASN A 253 -13.43 46.35 -15.97
N MET A 254 -12.49 45.95 -15.13
CA MET A 254 -11.64 46.88 -14.38
C MET A 254 -10.77 47.72 -15.33
N ASP A 255 -10.22 47.13 -16.39
CA ASP A 255 -9.45 47.83 -17.42
C ASP A 255 -10.32 48.85 -18.16
N LYS A 256 -11.56 48.48 -18.53
CA LYS A 256 -12.54 49.43 -19.08
C LYS A 256 -12.86 50.55 -18.08
N GLN A 257 -13.07 50.25 -16.81
CA GLN A 257 -13.32 51.26 -15.78
C GLN A 257 -12.12 52.20 -15.60
N ILE A 258 -10.91 51.68 -15.53
CA ILE A 258 -9.66 52.46 -15.43
C ILE A 258 -9.45 53.28 -16.70
N ALA A 259 -9.69 52.73 -17.89
CA ALA A 259 -9.63 53.44 -19.15
C ALA A 259 -10.66 54.56 -19.22
N THR A 260 -11.89 54.33 -18.73
CA THR A 260 -12.91 55.38 -18.65
C THR A 260 -12.51 56.47 -17.67
N LEU A 261 -11.94 56.15 -16.50
CA LEU A 261 -11.45 57.15 -15.54
C LEU A 261 -10.25 57.93 -16.10
N ALA A 262 -9.36 57.27 -16.86
CA ALA A 262 -8.21 57.90 -17.49
C ALA A 262 -8.61 58.80 -18.68
N GLN A 263 -9.66 58.44 -19.42
CA GLN A 263 -10.17 59.20 -20.58
C GLN A 263 -11.23 60.25 -20.18
N ALA A 264 -11.83 60.11 -19.00
CA ALA A 264 -12.79 61.04 -18.40
C ALA A 264 -12.09 62.30 -17.88
N SER A 265 -11.56 63.11 -18.80
CA SER A 265 -11.61 64.55 -18.57
C SER A 265 -13.10 64.96 -18.62
N THR A 266 -13.53 65.87 -17.74
CA THR A 266 -14.94 66.33 -17.65
C THR A 266 -15.48 66.80 -19.00
N ALA A 267 -14.63 67.38 -19.85
CA ALA A 267 -14.96 67.80 -21.21
C ALA A 267 -15.32 66.64 -22.16
N ASN A 268 -14.67 65.48 -22.04
CA ASN A 268 -14.96 64.32 -22.88
C ASN A 268 -16.26 63.61 -22.44
N LEU A 269 -16.53 63.53 -21.14
CA LEU A 269 -17.80 62.98 -20.64
C LEU A 269 -19.01 63.83 -21.04
N ASP A 270 -18.88 65.16 -21.03
CA ASP A 270 -19.94 66.05 -21.52
C ASP A 270 -20.15 65.95 -23.04
N ALA A 271 -19.09 65.74 -23.82
CA ALA A 271 -19.20 65.52 -25.26
C ALA A 271 -19.83 64.16 -25.59
N ILE A 272 -19.46 63.11 -24.85
CA ILE A 272 -20.01 61.76 -25.02
C ILE A 272 -21.47 61.72 -24.56
N SER A 273 -21.83 62.32 -23.42
CA SER A 273 -23.23 62.35 -22.94
C SER A 273 -24.15 63.10 -23.89
N ARG A 274 -23.67 64.18 -24.54
CA ARG A 274 -24.40 64.86 -25.61
C ARG A 274 -24.60 63.95 -26.83
N ARG A 275 -23.57 63.21 -27.26
CA ARG A 275 -23.67 62.24 -28.37
C ARG A 275 -24.61 61.07 -28.05
N VAL A 276 -24.59 60.58 -26.82
CA VAL A 276 -25.51 59.54 -26.35
C VAL A 276 -26.94 60.05 -26.37
N ARG A 277 -27.18 61.30 -25.92
CA ARG A 277 -28.52 61.90 -25.98
C ARG A 277 -29.02 62.10 -27.41
N THR A 278 -28.14 62.49 -28.34
CA THR A 278 -28.51 62.58 -29.77
C THR A 278 -28.80 61.19 -30.36
N LEU A 279 -27.95 60.20 -30.08
CA LEU A 279 -28.17 58.82 -30.57
C LEU A 279 -29.43 58.19 -29.98
N ALA A 280 -29.74 58.43 -28.71
CA ALA A 280 -31.00 58.00 -28.11
C ALA A 280 -32.19 58.63 -28.85
N SER A 281 -32.15 59.95 -29.11
CA SER A 281 -33.20 60.62 -29.86
C SER A 281 -33.33 60.13 -31.31
N ASP A 282 -32.22 59.73 -31.94
CA ASP A 282 -32.22 59.19 -33.30
C ASP A 282 -32.72 57.74 -33.33
N GLN A 283 -32.44 56.96 -32.28
CA GLN A 283 -32.99 55.62 -32.09
C GLN A 283 -34.50 55.67 -31.84
N ASP A 284 -34.99 56.63 -31.06
CA ASP A 284 -36.43 56.83 -30.84
C ASP A 284 -37.13 57.19 -32.16
N LYS A 285 -36.54 58.06 -32.98
CA LYS A 285 -37.05 58.35 -34.33
C LYS A 285 -37.02 57.12 -35.25
N LEU A 286 -35.99 56.29 -35.18
CA LEU A 286 -35.92 55.04 -35.94
C LEU A 286 -36.95 54.01 -35.48
N ASN A 287 -37.24 53.94 -34.19
CA ASN A 287 -38.30 53.09 -33.65
C ASN A 287 -39.68 53.62 -34.06
N ASP A 288 -39.93 54.92 -33.93
CA ASP A 288 -41.16 55.55 -34.40
C ASP A 288 -41.41 55.30 -35.89
N THR A 289 -40.36 55.42 -36.72
CA THR A 289 -40.47 55.15 -38.16
C THR A 289 -40.67 53.67 -38.47
N ARG A 290 -40.07 52.77 -37.71
CA ARG A 290 -40.32 51.32 -37.82
C ARG A 290 -41.73 50.95 -37.38
N GLU A 291 -42.25 51.52 -36.31
CA GLU A 291 -43.62 51.30 -35.86
C GLU A 291 -44.62 51.84 -36.87
N LYS A 292 -44.38 53.04 -37.41
CA LYS A 292 -45.18 53.60 -38.51
C LYS A 292 -45.12 52.73 -39.76
N ALA A 293 -43.95 52.21 -40.14
CA ALA A 293 -43.81 51.30 -41.28
C ALA A 293 -44.50 49.94 -41.03
N LYS A 294 -44.44 49.42 -39.81
CA LYS A 294 -45.13 48.19 -39.39
C LYS A 294 -46.65 48.37 -39.39
N ALA A 295 -47.15 49.48 -38.86
CA ALA A 295 -48.56 49.84 -38.88
C ALA A 295 -49.07 50.03 -40.32
N LEU A 296 -48.30 50.70 -41.18
CA LEU A 296 -48.64 50.83 -42.61
C LEU A 296 -48.62 49.48 -43.33
N ARG A 297 -47.69 48.58 -43.00
CA ARG A 297 -47.66 47.22 -43.55
C ARG A 297 -48.85 46.38 -43.07
N GLU A 298 -49.30 46.58 -41.84
CA GLU A 298 -50.49 45.92 -41.30
C GLU A 298 -51.79 46.48 -41.90
N GLU A 299 -51.88 47.79 -42.14
CA GLU A 299 -53.01 48.39 -42.86
C GLU A 299 -53.02 47.98 -44.34
N LEU A 300 -51.86 47.95 -45.01
CA LEU A 300 -51.74 47.50 -46.39
C LEU A 300 -52.04 45.99 -46.53
N GLY A 301 -51.72 45.20 -45.49
CA GLY A 301 -52.11 43.79 -45.37
C GLY A 301 -53.61 43.58 -45.13
N LYS A 302 -54.32 44.57 -44.57
CA LYS A 302 -55.78 44.55 -44.38
C LYS A 302 -56.56 45.11 -45.57
N SER A 303 -55.98 46.03 -46.35
CA SER A 303 -56.64 46.65 -47.51
C SER A 303 -56.43 45.90 -48.84
N SER A 304 -55.48 44.97 -48.91
CA SER A 304 -55.23 44.15 -50.12
C SER A 304 -55.93 42.79 -50.02
N GLY A 305 -57.26 42.80 -50.13
CA GLY A 305 -58.06 41.59 -50.30
C GLY A 305 -58.02 41.04 -51.73
N SER A 306 -56.84 40.72 -52.29
CA SER A 306 -56.72 39.91 -53.51
C SER A 306 -55.26 39.58 -53.85
N SER A 307 -54.77 38.42 -53.42
CA SER A 307 -53.85 37.48 -54.11
C SER A 307 -52.97 36.71 -53.12
N PRO A 308 -52.80 35.39 -53.28
CA PRO A 308 -52.10 34.55 -52.32
C PRO A 308 -50.58 34.60 -52.53
N GLN A 309 -49.82 34.27 -51.46
CA GLN A 309 -48.41 33.86 -51.46
C GLN A 309 -47.35 34.93 -51.17
N VAL A 310 -47.42 35.52 -49.97
CA VAL A 310 -46.26 35.56 -49.06
C VAL A 310 -46.81 35.19 -47.68
N GLN A 311 -46.61 33.94 -47.27
CA GLN A 311 -47.11 33.40 -45.99
C GLN A 311 -46.43 34.14 -44.82
N PRO A 312 -47.14 34.95 -44.02
CA PRO A 312 -46.60 35.53 -42.79
C PRO A 312 -46.48 34.50 -41.65
N GLY A 313 -47.03 33.30 -41.84
CA GLY A 313 -47.06 32.22 -40.84
C GLY A 313 -45.77 31.38 -40.79
N GLU A 314 -45.09 31.15 -41.92
CA GLU A 314 -43.83 30.41 -41.93
C GLU A 314 -42.71 31.22 -41.26
N ASP A 315 -42.66 32.53 -41.52
CA ASP A 315 -41.73 33.44 -40.84
C ASP A 315 -41.99 33.48 -39.33
N ALA A 316 -43.26 33.53 -38.88
CA ALA A 316 -43.60 33.52 -37.47
C ALA A 316 -43.28 32.17 -36.78
N GLU A 317 -43.52 31.04 -37.44
CA GLU A 317 -43.13 29.72 -36.95
C GLU A 317 -41.61 29.52 -36.95
N GLN A 318 -40.90 30.08 -37.93
CA GLN A 318 -39.44 30.07 -37.96
C GLN A 318 -38.88 31.00 -36.87
N GLU A 319 -39.45 32.18 -36.66
CA GLU A 319 -39.08 33.10 -35.58
C GLU A 319 -39.29 32.47 -34.21
N THR A 320 -40.40 31.76 -33.97
CA THR A 320 -40.63 31.05 -32.70
C THR A 320 -39.64 29.89 -32.51
N LYS A 321 -39.30 29.15 -33.57
CA LYS A 321 -38.24 28.11 -33.52
C LYS A 321 -36.86 28.71 -33.29
N ILE A 322 -36.54 29.82 -33.94
CA ILE A 322 -35.29 30.55 -33.77
C ILE A 322 -35.19 31.10 -32.35
N ASN A 323 -36.26 31.69 -31.81
CA ASN A 323 -36.30 32.17 -30.43
C ASN A 323 -36.17 31.01 -29.43
N ALA A 324 -36.77 29.85 -29.71
CA ALA A 324 -36.58 28.65 -28.91
C ALA A 324 -35.12 28.15 -28.95
N LEU A 325 -34.48 28.14 -30.13
CA LEU A 325 -33.06 27.79 -30.28
C LEU A 325 -32.15 28.80 -29.59
N TYR A 326 -32.48 30.10 -29.66
CA TYR A 326 -31.76 31.17 -28.99
C TYR A 326 -31.91 31.08 -27.47
N GLY A 327 -33.02 30.51 -26.96
CA GLY A 327 -33.18 30.19 -25.54
C GLY A 327 -32.34 28.99 -25.09
N VAL A 328 -32.09 28.02 -25.97
CA VAL A 328 -31.24 26.85 -25.65
C VAL A 328 -29.75 27.16 -25.85
N LEU A 329 -29.40 28.13 -26.69
CA LEU A 329 -28.01 28.49 -27.01
C LEU A 329 -27.18 28.87 -25.76
N PRO A 330 -27.65 29.69 -24.81
CA PRO A 330 -26.91 29.98 -23.57
C PRO A 330 -26.57 28.73 -22.76
N THR A 331 -27.47 27.75 -22.71
CA THR A 331 -27.21 26.48 -22.01
C THR A 331 -26.12 25.69 -22.70
N ILE A 332 -26.12 25.63 -24.03
CA ILE A 332 -25.08 24.95 -24.82
C ILE A 332 -23.75 25.71 -24.72
N GLU A 333 -23.75 27.04 -24.79
CA GLU A 333 -22.56 27.87 -24.62
C GLU A 333 -21.92 27.71 -23.24
N SER A 334 -22.73 27.50 -22.19
CA SER A 334 -22.22 27.21 -20.84
C SER A 334 -21.65 25.79 -20.69
N LEU A 335 -22.22 24.80 -21.40
CA LEU A 335 -21.81 23.39 -21.32
C LEU A 335 -20.67 23.02 -22.29
N ALA A 336 -20.57 23.70 -23.42
CA ALA A 336 -19.54 23.49 -24.43
C ALA A 336 -18.09 23.56 -23.87
N PRO A 337 -17.70 24.55 -23.04
CA PRO A 337 -16.35 24.60 -22.47
C PRO A 337 -16.07 23.50 -21.45
N MET A 338 -17.10 22.85 -20.89
CA MET A 338 -16.97 21.74 -19.94
C MET A 338 -16.75 20.38 -20.63
N LEU A 339 -17.02 20.28 -21.93
CA LEU A 339 -16.93 19.02 -22.67
C LEU A 339 -15.47 18.55 -22.88
N PRO A 340 -14.51 19.41 -23.28
CA PRO A 340 -13.10 19.03 -23.38
C PRO A 340 -12.49 18.48 -22.08
N PRO A 341 -12.61 19.15 -20.90
CA PRO A 341 -12.03 18.62 -19.66
C PRO A 341 -12.72 17.33 -19.19
N LEU A 342 -14.02 17.16 -19.44
CA LEU A 342 -14.71 15.89 -19.17
C LEU A 342 -14.17 14.77 -20.06
N LEU A 343 -13.89 15.05 -21.33
CA LEU A 343 -13.34 14.08 -22.27
C LEU A 343 -11.90 13.71 -21.88
N ASP A 344 -11.08 14.67 -21.47
CA ASP A 344 -9.73 14.42 -20.96
C ASP A 344 -9.75 13.62 -19.65
N ARG A 345 -10.68 13.93 -18.74
CA ARG A 345 -10.90 13.13 -17.53
C ARG A 345 -11.32 11.70 -17.89
N LEU A 346 -12.28 11.51 -18.81
CA LEU A 346 -12.69 10.19 -19.27
C LEU A 346 -11.55 9.43 -19.96
N ARG A 347 -10.66 10.11 -20.69
CA ARG A 347 -9.46 9.48 -21.27
C ARG A 347 -8.48 9.03 -20.20
N SER A 348 -8.21 9.87 -19.19
CA SER A 348 -7.35 9.49 -18.06
C SER A 348 -7.93 8.32 -17.26
N LEU A 349 -9.27 8.30 -17.11
CA LEU A 349 -10.02 7.34 -16.31
C LEU A 349 -10.35 6.06 -17.10
N ARG A 350 -10.18 6.06 -18.43
CA ARG A 350 -10.39 4.89 -19.29
C ARG A 350 -9.49 3.73 -18.90
N ALA A 351 -8.22 3.98 -18.55
CA ALA A 351 -7.30 2.93 -18.12
C ALA A 351 -7.82 2.26 -16.84
N ILE A 352 -8.20 3.06 -15.84
CA ILE A 352 -8.76 2.58 -14.58
C ILE A 352 -10.07 1.80 -14.81
N HIS A 353 -10.95 2.28 -15.70
CA HIS A 353 -12.18 1.57 -16.04
C HIS A 353 -11.94 0.25 -16.77
N ALA A 354 -10.96 0.21 -17.67
CA ALA A 354 -10.56 -1.03 -18.33
C ALA A 354 -9.95 -2.03 -17.33
N ASP A 355 -9.10 -1.55 -16.42
CA ASP A 355 -8.50 -2.36 -15.35
C ASP A 355 -9.55 -2.85 -14.35
N ALA A 356 -10.56 -2.03 -14.01
CA ALA A 356 -11.68 -2.45 -13.17
C ALA A 356 -12.54 -3.53 -13.85
N ALA A 357 -12.79 -3.39 -15.15
CA ALA A 357 -13.51 -4.40 -15.92
C ALA A 357 -12.73 -5.72 -15.98
N THR A 358 -11.42 -5.68 -16.26
CA THR A 358 -10.58 -6.89 -16.26
C THR A 358 -10.46 -7.50 -14.85
N ALA A 359 -10.34 -6.68 -13.80
CA ALA A 359 -10.34 -7.15 -12.41
C ALA A 359 -11.64 -7.86 -12.02
N SER A 360 -12.80 -7.36 -12.47
CA SER A 360 -14.07 -8.05 -12.24
C SER A 360 -14.11 -9.42 -12.93
N GLN A 361 -13.58 -9.52 -14.15
CA GLN A 361 -13.50 -10.77 -14.89
C GLN A 361 -12.50 -11.75 -14.27
N THR A 362 -11.35 -11.28 -13.78
CA THR A 362 -10.38 -12.16 -13.11
C THR A 362 -10.91 -12.64 -11.76
N LEU A 363 -11.67 -11.81 -11.05
CA LEU A 363 -12.33 -12.22 -9.81
C LEU A 363 -13.39 -13.30 -10.06
N GLU A 364 -14.19 -13.17 -11.12
CA GLU A 364 -15.13 -14.21 -11.54
C GLU A 364 -14.42 -15.52 -11.93
N GLN A 365 -13.27 -15.44 -12.63
CA GLN A 365 -12.44 -16.62 -12.92
C GLN A 365 -11.85 -17.27 -11.66
N ILE A 366 -11.44 -16.47 -10.68
CA ILE A 366 -10.94 -16.97 -9.40
C ILE A 366 -12.07 -17.64 -8.61
N GLU A 367 -13.27 -17.06 -8.60
CA GLU A 367 -14.45 -17.64 -7.97
C GLU A 367 -14.81 -18.99 -8.60
N GLN A 368 -14.81 -19.07 -9.93
CA GLN A 368 -15.01 -20.35 -10.65
C GLN A 368 -13.95 -21.38 -10.29
N ARG A 369 -12.66 -21.02 -10.32
CA ARG A 369 -11.58 -21.93 -9.91
C ARG A 369 -11.70 -22.36 -8.45
N GLN A 370 -12.15 -21.47 -7.57
CA GLN A 370 -12.39 -21.81 -6.17
C GLN A 370 -13.54 -22.81 -6.04
N ALA A 371 -14.64 -22.60 -6.77
CA ALA A 371 -15.74 -23.56 -6.81
C ALA A 371 -15.26 -24.94 -7.31
N ASP A 372 -14.49 -24.99 -8.39
CA ASP A 372 -13.92 -26.23 -8.94
C ASP A 372 -13.00 -26.93 -7.94
N MET A 373 -12.05 -26.20 -7.34
CA MET A 373 -11.17 -26.74 -6.30
C MET A 373 -11.97 -27.29 -5.11
N THR A 374 -13.05 -26.62 -4.69
CA THR A 374 -13.88 -27.14 -3.60
C THR A 374 -14.64 -28.40 -3.99
N ALA A 375 -15.04 -28.54 -5.26
CA ALA A 375 -15.66 -29.75 -5.79
C ALA A 375 -14.65 -30.90 -5.88
N GLU A 376 -13.45 -30.64 -6.40
CA GLU A 376 -12.34 -31.60 -6.41
C GLU A 376 -12.00 -32.05 -4.98
N LEU A 377 -11.84 -31.12 -4.04
CA LEU A 377 -11.56 -31.45 -2.63
C LEU A 377 -12.67 -32.30 -1.99
N LYS A 378 -13.92 -32.21 -2.45
CA LYS A 378 -14.99 -33.12 -2.01
C LYS A 378 -14.77 -34.52 -2.60
N GLN A 379 -14.47 -34.61 -3.89
CA GLN A 379 -14.15 -35.89 -4.54
C GLN A 379 -12.93 -36.56 -3.91
N TRP A 380 -11.87 -35.80 -3.57
CA TRP A 380 -10.70 -36.32 -2.86
C TRP A 380 -11.06 -36.84 -1.47
N ARG A 381 -11.92 -36.15 -0.72
CA ARG A 381 -12.40 -36.62 0.59
C ARG A 381 -13.21 -37.90 0.47
N GLU A 382 -14.12 -37.98 -0.50
CA GLU A 382 -14.90 -39.19 -0.76
C GLU A 382 -14.00 -40.34 -1.19
N GLY A 383 -12.99 -40.08 -2.02
CA GLY A 383 -11.99 -41.06 -2.43
C GLY A 383 -11.15 -41.57 -1.26
N LEU A 384 -10.70 -40.65 -0.38
CA LEU A 384 -9.99 -40.99 0.86
C LEU A 384 -10.85 -41.81 1.81
N GLN A 385 -12.14 -41.46 1.97
CA GLN A 385 -13.07 -42.21 2.81
C GLN A 385 -13.29 -43.63 2.28
N LYS A 386 -13.43 -43.80 0.96
CA LYS A 386 -13.51 -45.12 0.33
C LYS A 386 -12.22 -45.91 0.52
N LEU A 387 -11.06 -45.27 0.42
CA LEU A 387 -9.77 -45.91 0.65
C LEU A 387 -9.59 -46.30 2.13
N GLU A 388 -10.06 -45.47 3.06
CA GLU A 388 -10.08 -45.80 4.48
C GLU A 388 -10.98 -47.01 4.74
N GLU A 389 -12.18 -47.04 4.16
CA GLU A 389 -13.10 -48.17 4.25
C GLU A 389 -12.46 -49.45 3.70
N THR A 390 -11.93 -49.42 2.47
CA THR A 390 -11.26 -50.60 1.87
C THR A 390 -9.99 -50.99 2.63
N MET A 391 -9.29 -50.05 3.26
CA MET A 391 -8.14 -50.34 4.11
C MET A 391 -8.57 -51.01 5.42
N THR A 392 -9.68 -50.59 6.03
CA THR A 392 -10.22 -51.25 7.23
C THR A 392 -10.77 -52.63 6.94
N GLU A 393 -11.43 -52.83 5.79
CA GLU A 393 -11.83 -54.16 5.30
C GLU A 393 -10.60 -55.02 5.00
N GLY A 394 -9.57 -54.45 4.37
CA GLY A 394 -8.27 -55.08 4.14
C GLY A 394 -7.59 -55.51 5.44
N ASP A 395 -7.55 -54.65 6.46
CA ASP A 395 -6.99 -54.96 7.77
C ASP A 395 -7.82 -56.05 8.49
N ALA A 396 -9.14 -56.02 8.38
CA ALA A 396 -10.01 -57.07 8.93
C ALA A 396 -9.79 -58.43 8.24
N THR A 397 -9.66 -58.44 6.91
CA THR A 397 -9.39 -59.67 6.15
C THR A 397 -7.97 -60.19 6.43
N VAL A 398 -6.96 -59.31 6.52
CA VAL A 398 -5.60 -59.69 6.90
C VAL A 398 -5.55 -60.23 8.34
N LYS A 399 -6.25 -59.61 9.30
CA LYS A 399 -6.38 -60.15 10.67
C LYS A 399 -7.08 -61.50 10.70
N GLY A 400 -8.14 -61.67 9.90
CA GLY A 400 -8.82 -62.95 9.72
C GLY A 400 -7.89 -64.02 9.17
N ASN A 401 -7.17 -63.71 8.09
CA ASN A 401 -6.17 -64.60 7.49
C ASN A 401 -5.05 -64.94 8.47
N MET A 402 -4.54 -63.97 9.23
CA MET A 402 -3.53 -64.19 10.26
C MET A 402 -4.04 -65.11 11.38
N ALA A 403 -5.30 -64.97 11.81
CA ALA A 403 -5.90 -65.86 12.80
C ALA A 403 -6.04 -67.29 12.28
N VAL A 404 -6.41 -67.45 11.01
CA VAL A 404 -6.47 -68.76 10.33
C VAL A 404 -5.07 -69.38 10.22
N MET A 405 -4.08 -68.60 9.76
CA MET A 405 -2.68 -69.05 9.71
C MET A 405 -2.16 -69.41 11.10
N GLN A 406 -2.49 -68.65 12.14
CA GLN A 406 -2.12 -68.97 13.52
C GLN A 406 -2.78 -70.27 13.98
N GLY A 407 -4.03 -70.52 13.60
CA GLY A 407 -4.72 -71.79 13.84
C GLY A 407 -3.98 -72.96 13.18
N TRP A 408 -3.65 -72.83 11.89
CA TRP A 408 -2.90 -73.86 11.17
C TRP A 408 -1.51 -74.10 11.72
N ILE A 409 -0.79 -73.05 12.13
CA ILE A 409 0.53 -73.18 12.78
C ILE A 409 0.40 -73.92 14.11
N LYS A 410 -0.59 -73.57 14.95
CA LYS A 410 -0.84 -74.26 16.22
C LYS A 410 -1.23 -75.73 16.02
N ASP A 411 -2.09 -76.01 15.04
CA ASP A 411 -2.49 -77.38 14.72
C ASP A 411 -1.29 -78.18 14.18
N LEU A 412 -0.45 -77.57 13.33
CA LEU A 412 0.78 -78.18 12.83
C LEU A 412 1.77 -78.44 13.97
N GLU A 413 1.97 -77.47 14.86
CA GLU A 413 2.85 -77.58 16.03
C GLU A 413 2.37 -78.68 16.98
N ALA A 414 1.07 -78.76 17.27
CA ALA A 414 0.49 -79.81 18.10
C ALA A 414 0.67 -81.20 17.45
N ARG A 415 0.45 -81.31 16.13
CA ARG A 415 0.67 -82.56 15.40
C ARG A 415 2.15 -82.92 15.37
N ALA A 416 3.04 -82.00 15.05
CA ALA A 416 4.48 -82.24 15.03
C ALA A 416 5.01 -82.64 16.42
N SER A 417 4.62 -81.92 17.46
CA SER A 417 4.98 -82.21 18.85
C SER A 417 4.52 -83.60 19.30
N SER A 418 3.39 -84.09 18.80
CA SER A 418 2.92 -85.46 19.10
C SER A 418 3.83 -86.56 18.55
N TYR A 419 4.59 -86.28 17.48
CA TYR A 419 5.54 -87.22 16.87
C TYR A 419 6.98 -87.01 17.36
N THR A 420 7.44 -85.77 17.48
CA THR A 420 8.85 -85.45 17.78
C THR A 420 9.12 -85.21 19.26
N GLY A 421 8.12 -84.73 20.02
CA GLY A 421 8.24 -84.32 21.42
C GLY A 421 9.18 -83.12 21.67
N LYS A 422 9.62 -82.42 20.62
CA LYS A 422 10.59 -81.32 20.66
C LYS A 422 10.25 -80.26 19.62
N GLU A 423 10.49 -78.98 19.96
CA GLU A 423 10.25 -77.82 19.09
C GLU A 423 11.33 -77.64 18.00
N SER A 424 12.54 -78.15 18.23
CA SER A 424 13.64 -78.11 17.25
C SER A 424 14.49 -79.38 17.29
N GLU A 425 15.07 -79.73 16.15
CA GLU A 425 15.88 -80.94 16.01
C GLU A 425 17.11 -80.67 15.14
N ALA A 426 18.29 -81.04 15.64
CA ALA A 426 19.55 -80.89 14.91
C ALA A 426 19.80 -82.10 14.00
N PHE A 427 20.17 -81.82 12.75
CA PHE A 427 20.60 -82.80 11.74
C PHE A 427 22.05 -82.53 11.31
N PRO A 428 22.82 -83.57 10.94
CA PRO A 428 24.18 -83.40 10.45
C PRO A 428 24.18 -82.73 9.07
N ALA A 429 24.92 -81.63 8.94
CA ALA A 429 25.18 -80.94 7.67
C ALA A 429 26.60 -81.28 7.13
N PRO A 430 26.85 -81.26 5.80
CA PRO A 430 25.95 -80.89 4.72
C PRO A 430 24.99 -82.03 4.31
N MET A 431 23.72 -81.70 4.07
CA MET A 431 22.68 -82.64 3.63
C MET A 431 21.91 -82.07 2.43
N PRO A 432 21.69 -82.83 1.34
CA PRO A 432 20.82 -82.38 0.26
C PRO A 432 19.35 -82.35 0.73
N LEU A 433 18.60 -81.32 0.35
CA LEU A 433 17.22 -81.11 0.81
C LEU A 433 16.28 -82.29 0.52
N GLY A 434 16.49 -83.02 -0.59
CA GLY A 434 15.72 -84.22 -0.92
C GLY A 434 15.85 -85.35 0.12
N GLN A 435 16.96 -85.40 0.87
CA GLN A 435 17.17 -86.41 1.92
C GLN A 435 16.57 -86.00 3.27
N LEU A 436 16.13 -84.74 3.45
CA LEU A 436 15.61 -84.23 4.71
C LEU A 436 14.32 -84.94 5.14
N PHE A 437 13.38 -85.16 4.21
CA PHE A 437 12.13 -85.88 4.50
C PHE A 437 12.37 -87.36 4.80
N ALA A 438 13.30 -88.01 4.10
CA ALA A 438 13.69 -89.40 4.38
C ALA A 438 14.38 -89.54 5.74
N ALA A 439 15.24 -88.59 6.11
CA ALA A 439 15.92 -88.56 7.41
C ALA A 439 14.92 -88.36 8.56
N LEU A 440 13.93 -87.46 8.40
CA LEU A 440 12.86 -87.25 9.37
C LEU A 440 11.97 -88.49 9.53
N GLU A 441 11.60 -89.17 8.44
CA GLU A 441 10.81 -90.40 8.47
C GLU A 441 11.56 -91.57 9.14
N SER A 442 12.88 -91.65 8.95
CA SER A 442 13.72 -92.68 9.59
C SER A 442 13.81 -92.53 11.11
N ARG A 443 13.72 -91.29 11.60
CA ARG A 443 13.85 -90.95 13.02
C ARG A 443 12.50 -90.92 13.73
N HIS A 444 11.44 -90.50 13.02
CA HIS A 444 10.06 -90.43 13.49
C HIS A 444 9.14 -91.11 12.46
N PRO A 445 8.84 -92.42 12.61
CA PRO A 445 8.08 -93.15 11.60
C PRO A 445 6.63 -92.67 11.51
N GLY A 446 6.17 -92.40 10.28
CA GLY A 446 4.81 -91.95 9.96
C GLY A 446 4.60 -90.43 9.92
N ILE A 447 5.68 -89.63 10.06
CA ILE A 447 5.61 -88.17 10.04
C ILE A 447 5.49 -87.62 8.60
N GLY A 448 6.11 -88.27 7.63
CA GLY A 448 6.15 -87.90 6.22
C GLY A 448 4.76 -87.86 5.60
N ALA A 449 4.09 -89.02 5.60
CA ALA A 449 2.78 -89.19 4.97
C ALA A 449 1.65 -88.35 5.63
N ARG A 450 1.83 -87.93 6.89
CA ARG A 450 0.78 -87.22 7.64
C ARG A 450 1.03 -85.72 7.75
N ILE A 451 2.29 -85.29 7.82
CA ILE A 451 2.64 -83.89 8.08
C ILE A 451 3.42 -83.31 6.91
N LEU A 452 4.56 -83.91 6.56
CA LEU A 452 5.53 -83.32 5.63
C LEU A 452 4.99 -83.23 4.19
N ASP A 453 4.20 -84.19 3.73
CA ASP A 453 3.61 -84.19 2.37
C ASP A 453 2.67 -83.00 2.10
N SER A 454 2.15 -82.38 3.16
CA SER A 454 1.24 -81.24 3.06
C SER A 454 1.90 -79.90 3.35
N CYS A 455 3.17 -79.88 3.76
CA CYS A 455 3.86 -78.67 4.21
C CYS A 455 4.90 -78.19 3.20
N LEU A 456 5.17 -76.89 3.22
CA LEU A 456 6.26 -76.26 2.49
C LEU A 456 7.51 -76.17 3.36
N VAL A 457 8.68 -76.01 2.75
CA VAL A 457 9.95 -75.88 3.47
C VAL A 457 10.59 -74.55 3.12
N THR A 458 11.08 -73.84 4.15
CA THR A 458 11.96 -72.70 3.97
C THR A 458 13.35 -73.01 4.47
N VAL A 459 14.36 -72.48 3.78
CA VAL A 459 15.77 -72.51 4.19
C VAL A 459 16.21 -71.06 4.31
N ASN A 460 16.65 -70.62 5.49
CA ASN A 460 17.03 -69.23 5.78
C ASN A 460 15.94 -68.21 5.37
N LEU A 461 14.67 -68.55 5.62
CA LEU A 461 13.46 -67.77 5.28
C LEU A 461 13.04 -67.77 3.80
N ASP A 462 13.80 -68.41 2.91
CA ASP A 462 13.43 -68.53 1.49
C ASP A 462 12.65 -69.83 1.25
N TYR A 463 11.53 -69.75 0.52
CA TYR A 463 10.74 -70.93 0.12
C TYR A 463 11.50 -71.75 -0.90
N VAL A 464 11.74 -73.03 -0.58
CA VAL A 464 12.47 -73.96 -1.45
C VAL A 464 11.60 -75.17 -1.73
N ASP A 465 11.40 -75.47 -3.01
CA ASP A 465 10.71 -76.69 -3.43
C ASP A 465 11.54 -77.91 -3.09
N VAL A 466 10.95 -78.87 -2.37
CA VAL A 466 11.63 -80.13 -2.03
C VAL A 466 11.59 -81.05 -3.25
N PRO A 467 12.74 -81.38 -3.88
CA PRO A 467 12.80 -82.23 -5.06
C PRO A 467 12.47 -83.69 -4.69
N LYS A 468 11.75 -84.38 -5.56
CA LYS A 468 11.34 -85.80 -5.38
C LYS A 468 12.49 -86.81 -5.62
N THR A 469 13.66 -86.34 -6.04
CA THR A 469 14.82 -87.15 -6.42
C THR A 469 16.06 -86.70 -5.67
N ASP A 470 16.81 -87.65 -5.12
CA ASP A 470 17.84 -87.45 -4.07
C ASP A 470 19.06 -86.59 -4.45
N ASN A 471 19.22 -86.18 -5.73
CA ASN A 471 20.47 -85.60 -6.24
C ASN A 471 20.37 -84.23 -6.92
N ASP A 472 19.17 -83.66 -7.10
CA ASP A 472 19.02 -82.32 -7.70
C ASP A 472 18.23 -81.41 -6.74
N GLY A 473 18.94 -80.57 -5.98
CA GLY A 473 18.32 -79.64 -5.04
C GLY A 473 19.29 -78.83 -4.19
N VAL A 474 18.77 -77.82 -3.49
CA VAL A 474 19.50 -76.99 -2.53
C VAL A 474 20.15 -77.89 -1.46
N VAL A 475 21.43 -77.65 -1.16
CA VAL A 475 22.18 -78.37 -0.12
C VAL A 475 22.19 -77.52 1.14
N ILE A 476 21.71 -78.08 2.24
CA ILE A 476 21.67 -77.43 3.56
C ILE A 476 23.09 -77.43 4.12
N GLN A 477 23.62 -76.23 4.34
CA GLN A 477 24.96 -75.97 4.87
C GLN A 477 24.94 -75.92 6.40
N PRO A 478 26.10 -76.07 7.07
CA PRO A 478 26.19 -75.84 8.50
C PRO A 478 25.76 -74.41 8.85
N ALA A 479 24.89 -74.30 9.86
CA ALA A 479 24.22 -73.07 10.32
C ALA A 479 23.03 -72.58 9.48
N ASP A 480 22.58 -73.32 8.48
CA ASP A 480 21.30 -73.04 7.81
C ASP A 480 20.11 -73.39 8.72
N GLU A 481 19.14 -72.50 8.80
CA GLU A 481 17.88 -72.72 9.51
C GLU A 481 16.81 -73.22 8.54
N VAL A 482 16.21 -74.38 8.85
CA VAL A 482 15.15 -74.98 8.02
C VAL A 482 13.85 -74.99 8.81
N ALA A 483 12.79 -74.40 8.24
CA ALA A 483 11.46 -74.39 8.85
C ALA A 483 10.44 -75.11 7.95
N ILE A 484 9.52 -75.84 8.59
CA ILE A 484 8.39 -76.50 7.94
C ILE A 484 7.17 -75.61 8.12
N ILE A 485 6.61 -75.14 7.01
CA ILE A 485 5.52 -74.17 6.98
C ILE A 485 4.23 -74.89 6.54
N PRO A 486 3.10 -74.69 7.24
CA PRO A 486 1.82 -75.26 6.82
C PRO A 486 1.41 -74.72 5.44
N PRO A 487 0.58 -75.46 4.68
CA PRO A 487 0.15 -75.01 3.37
C PRO A 487 -0.69 -73.74 3.50
N VAL A 488 -0.35 -72.72 2.73
CA VAL A 488 -1.18 -71.52 2.57
C VAL A 488 -2.30 -71.89 1.60
N SER A 489 -3.57 -71.88 2.04
CA SER A 489 -4.66 -71.96 1.06
C SER A 489 -4.66 -70.67 0.26
N ALA A 490 -4.33 -70.74 -1.03
CA ALA A 490 -4.72 -69.69 -1.96
C ALA A 490 -6.26 -69.68 -1.98
N GLY A 491 -6.86 -68.70 -1.29
CA GLY A 491 -8.27 -68.36 -1.42
C GLY A 491 -8.50 -67.61 -2.71
#